data_AF-A0A9E0GLY5-F1
#
_entry.id   AF-A0A9E0GLY5-F1
#
_cell.length_a   1.000
_cell.length_b   1.000
_cell.length_c   1.000
_cell.angle_alpha   90.00
_cell.angle_beta   90.00
_cell.angle_gamma   90.00
#
_symmetry.space_group_name_H-M   'P 1'
#
loop_
_entity.id
_entity.type
_entity.pdbx_description
1 polymer ?
#
loop_
_entity_poly.entity_id
_entity_poly.type
_entity_poly.pdbx_seq_one_letter_code
_entity_poly.pdbx_strand_id
1 'polypeptide(L)'
;MTYAEMFTEIAQKYGLDWRLLAEQAWTESRLDPLAVGKANDMGLFQIIPSTWDEWAPRIGVVDPFDPYSNVLVGAAYLAFLREYVGRFGLWDTYWVLLAYNWGPGNVRRLMEANGGWLDVPASRRDYAVSIVLQADLHGLVQTMPDGVTAPVREMKVSVDYYDYLDDLLASAIPVTPTTPRSVRRRAN
;
A
#
# COMPACT_ATOMS: atom_id res chain seq x y z
N MET A 1 8.30 -8.90 -14.94
CA MET A 1 7.08 -8.46 -14.25
C MET A 1 7.09 -6.94 -14.20
N THR A 2 5.98 -6.30 -14.55
CA THR A 2 5.72 -4.86 -14.38
C THR A 2 5.13 -4.59 -12.99
N TYR A 3 5.03 -3.31 -12.58
CA TYR A 3 4.35 -2.96 -11.33
C TYR A 3 2.86 -3.31 -11.34
N ALA A 4 2.17 -3.14 -12.48
CA ALA A 4 0.76 -3.53 -12.59
C ALA A 4 0.59 -5.04 -12.36
N GLU A 5 1.46 -5.86 -12.97
CA GLU A 5 1.46 -7.31 -12.76
C GLU A 5 1.78 -7.67 -11.30
N MET A 6 2.79 -7.01 -10.71
CA MET A 6 3.19 -7.21 -9.32
C MET A 6 2.06 -6.89 -8.34
N PHE A 7 1.43 -5.71 -8.47
CA PHE A 7 0.32 -5.32 -7.61
C PHE A 7 -0.87 -6.26 -7.78
N THR A 8 -1.19 -6.66 -9.00
CA THR A 8 -2.28 -7.59 -9.29
C THR A 8 -2.04 -8.95 -8.64
N GLU A 9 -0.85 -9.53 -8.83
CA GLU A 9 -0.48 -10.82 -8.26
C GLU A 9 -0.53 -10.80 -6.72
N ILE A 10 0.10 -9.79 -6.12
CA ILE A 10 0.18 -9.67 -4.65
C ILE A 10 -1.20 -9.38 -4.06
N ALA A 11 -2.00 -8.50 -4.69
CA ALA A 11 -3.35 -8.20 -4.24
C ALA A 11 -4.24 -9.45 -4.28
N GLN A 12 -4.15 -10.25 -5.34
CA GLN A 12 -4.87 -11.51 -5.46
C GLN A 12 -4.49 -12.48 -4.32
N LYS A 13 -3.20 -12.59 -3.99
CA LYS A 13 -2.70 -13.47 -2.92
C LYS A 13 -3.32 -13.15 -1.55
N TYR A 14 -3.60 -11.88 -1.27
CA TYR A 14 -4.12 -11.44 0.04
C TYR A 14 -5.60 -11.03 0.03
N GLY A 15 -6.27 -11.14 -1.13
CA GLY A 15 -7.66 -10.71 -1.29
C GLY A 15 -7.83 -9.21 -1.05
N LEU A 16 -6.99 -8.40 -1.71
CA LEU A 16 -7.00 -6.94 -1.69
C LEU A 16 -7.32 -6.41 -3.10
N ASP A 17 -7.68 -5.13 -3.21
CA ASP A 17 -7.73 -4.46 -4.52
C ASP A 17 -6.32 -4.00 -4.91
N TRP A 18 -5.87 -4.35 -6.11
CA TRP A 18 -4.55 -3.95 -6.60
C TRP A 18 -4.43 -2.43 -6.77
N ARG A 19 -5.54 -1.73 -7.07
CA ARG A 19 -5.60 -0.27 -7.15
C ARG A 19 -5.34 0.34 -5.78
N LEU A 20 -5.86 -0.27 -4.72
CA LEU A 20 -5.57 0.16 -3.35
C LEU A 20 -4.07 0.04 -3.03
N LEU A 21 -3.44 -1.08 -3.42
CA LEU A 21 -1.99 -1.26 -3.23
C LEU A 21 -1.17 -0.24 -4.02
N ALA A 22 -1.56 0.03 -5.27
CA ALA A 22 -0.89 1.02 -6.10
C ALA A 22 -1.03 2.44 -5.53
N GLU A 23 -2.22 2.83 -5.09
CA GLU A 23 -2.47 4.16 -4.50
C GLU A 23 -1.78 4.36 -3.16
N GLN A 24 -1.72 3.30 -2.34
CA GLN A 24 -0.96 3.34 -1.12
C GLN A 24 0.54 3.50 -1.42
N ALA A 25 1.10 2.72 -2.35
CA ALA A 25 2.51 2.86 -2.75
C ALA A 25 2.84 4.28 -3.27
N TRP A 26 1.93 4.85 -4.07
CA TRP A 26 2.05 6.21 -4.57
C TRP A 26 1.99 7.25 -3.45
N THR A 27 1.05 7.08 -2.51
CA THR A 27 0.91 7.96 -1.35
C THR A 27 2.15 7.92 -0.45
N GLU A 28 2.72 6.72 -0.26
CA GLU A 28 3.87 6.50 0.61
C GLU A 28 5.19 7.00 0.00
N SER A 29 5.45 6.67 -1.26
CA SER A 29 6.78 6.85 -1.87
C SER A 29 6.79 7.49 -3.24
N ARG A 30 5.63 7.81 -3.82
CA ARG A 30 5.50 8.17 -5.25
C ARG A 30 6.08 7.10 -6.18
N LEU A 31 5.94 5.84 -5.77
CA LEU A 31 6.48 4.65 -6.45
C LEU A 31 8.02 4.61 -6.56
N ASP A 32 8.74 5.31 -5.67
CA ASP A 32 10.20 5.19 -5.54
C ASP A 32 10.57 3.98 -4.64
N PRO A 33 11.13 2.89 -5.20
CA PRO A 33 11.47 1.70 -4.42
C PRO A 33 12.68 1.91 -3.50
N LEU A 34 13.44 2.98 -3.68
CA LEU A 34 14.61 3.33 -2.86
C LEU A 34 14.30 4.42 -1.82
N ALA A 35 13.04 4.84 -1.71
CA ALA A 35 12.62 5.87 -0.77
C ALA A 35 12.93 5.49 0.68
N VAL A 36 13.47 6.45 1.44
CA VAL A 36 13.71 6.32 2.88
C VAL A 36 13.01 7.47 3.61
N GLY A 37 12.07 7.12 4.48
CA GLY A 37 11.28 8.07 5.27
C GLY A 37 11.99 8.52 6.55
N LYS A 38 11.34 9.44 7.28
CA LYS A 38 11.91 10.08 8.49
C LYS A 38 12.09 9.10 9.65
N ALA A 39 11.28 8.06 9.74
CA ALA A 39 11.39 7.03 10.77
C ALA A 39 12.23 5.83 10.29
N ASN A 40 13.03 6.01 9.22
CA ASN A 40 13.66 4.94 8.45
C ASN A 40 12.64 4.00 7.82
N ASP A 41 11.50 4.55 7.39
CA ASP A 41 10.49 3.88 6.59
C ASP A 41 11.10 3.50 5.22
N MET A 42 10.88 2.29 4.71
CA MET A 42 11.65 1.79 3.56
C MET A 42 10.76 1.43 2.36
N GLY A 43 11.21 1.83 1.18
CA GLY A 43 10.72 1.37 -0.12
C GLY A 43 9.30 1.83 -0.46
N LEU A 44 8.67 1.11 -1.40
CA LEU A 44 7.40 1.52 -2.01
C LEU A 44 6.28 1.78 -0.99
N PHE A 45 6.19 0.97 0.05
CA PHE A 45 5.16 0.99 1.07
C PHE A 45 5.62 1.67 2.37
N GLN A 46 6.82 2.28 2.37
CA GLN A 46 7.41 2.97 3.52
C GLN A 46 7.26 2.14 4.81
N ILE A 47 7.74 0.90 4.76
CA ILE A 47 7.62 -0.04 5.88
C ILE A 47 8.67 0.32 6.93
N ILE A 48 8.24 0.59 8.16
CA ILE A 48 9.15 0.84 9.29
C ILE A 48 9.97 -0.41 9.66
N PRO A 49 11.19 -0.26 10.20
CA PRO A 49 12.07 -1.40 10.49
C PRO A 49 11.46 -2.45 11.41
N SER A 50 10.72 -2.03 12.44
CA SER A 50 10.08 -2.99 13.36
C SER A 50 9.03 -3.87 12.67
N THR A 51 8.28 -3.32 11.72
CA THR A 51 7.30 -4.09 10.93
C THR A 51 8.04 -4.98 9.94
N TRP A 52 9.10 -4.48 9.29
CA TRP A 52 9.91 -5.29 8.38
C TRP A 52 10.51 -6.51 9.09
N ASP A 53 11.17 -6.30 10.23
CA ASP A 53 11.83 -7.36 11.01
C ASP A 53 10.84 -8.42 11.51
N GLU A 54 9.60 -8.03 11.77
CA GLU A 54 8.55 -8.97 12.18
C GLU A 54 8.02 -9.80 10.99
N TRP A 55 7.81 -9.18 9.83
CA TRP A 55 7.02 -9.76 8.73
C TRP A 55 7.85 -10.39 7.62
N ALA A 56 8.99 -9.79 7.27
CA ALA A 56 9.84 -10.29 6.18
C ALA A 56 10.26 -11.77 6.38
N PRO A 57 10.67 -12.22 7.59
CA PRO A 57 11.00 -13.63 7.81
C PRO A 57 9.81 -14.59 7.66
N ARG A 58 8.60 -14.15 7.99
CA ARG A 58 7.37 -14.97 7.88
C ARG A 58 6.99 -15.22 6.42
N ILE A 59 7.39 -14.31 5.54
CA ILE A 59 7.07 -14.32 4.11
C ILE A 59 8.24 -14.86 3.28
N GLY A 60 9.46 -14.88 3.85
CA GLY A 60 10.66 -15.42 3.20
C GLY A 60 11.35 -14.41 2.29
N VAL A 61 11.23 -13.11 2.58
CA VAL A 61 11.90 -12.02 1.85
C VAL A 61 12.94 -11.34 2.74
N VAL A 62 13.93 -10.68 2.12
CA VAL A 62 15.12 -10.18 2.84
C VAL A 62 15.54 -8.76 2.50
N ASP A 63 15.05 -8.19 1.40
CA ASP A 63 15.42 -6.84 0.95
C ASP A 63 14.22 -5.89 0.97
N PRO A 64 14.19 -4.86 1.85
CA PRO A 64 13.11 -3.89 1.91
C PRO A 64 13.07 -2.93 0.72
N PHE A 65 14.12 -2.87 -0.09
CA PHE A 65 14.20 -2.01 -1.27
C PHE A 65 13.94 -2.77 -2.58
N ASP A 66 13.84 -4.10 -2.53
CA ASP A 66 13.27 -4.88 -3.62
C ASP A 66 11.76 -4.60 -3.70
N PRO A 67 11.24 -4.07 -4.83
CA PRO A 67 9.84 -3.64 -4.92
C PRO A 67 8.85 -4.77 -4.61
N TYR A 68 9.11 -5.97 -5.11
CA TYR A 68 8.24 -7.13 -4.90
C TYR A 68 8.22 -7.51 -3.42
N SER A 69 9.38 -7.64 -2.79
CA SER A 69 9.53 -7.95 -1.38
C SER A 69 8.83 -6.91 -0.50
N ASN A 70 9.03 -5.63 -0.78
CA ASN A 70 8.43 -4.52 -0.03
C ASN A 70 6.89 -4.55 -0.09
N VAL A 71 6.33 -4.62 -1.29
CA VAL A 71 4.86 -4.68 -1.48
C VAL A 71 4.28 -5.97 -0.92
N LEU A 72 5.00 -7.09 -1.02
CA LEU A 72 4.55 -8.36 -0.47
C LEU A 72 4.45 -8.34 1.06
N VAL A 73 5.42 -7.72 1.75
CA VAL A 73 5.35 -7.47 3.19
C VAL A 73 4.21 -6.51 3.52
N GLY A 74 4.09 -5.41 2.79
CA GLY A 74 3.03 -4.42 2.97
C GLY A 74 1.62 -5.02 2.86
N ALA A 75 1.38 -5.82 1.81
CA ALA A 75 0.10 -6.48 1.58
C ALA A 75 -0.23 -7.54 2.64
N ALA A 76 0.77 -8.32 3.10
CA ALA A 76 0.58 -9.24 4.21
C ALA A 76 0.22 -8.51 5.50
N TYR A 77 0.87 -7.38 5.75
CA TYR A 77 0.59 -6.56 6.92
C TYR A 77 -0.81 -5.94 6.86
N LEU A 78 -1.25 -5.44 5.70
CA LEU A 78 -2.63 -4.99 5.49
C LEU A 78 -3.66 -6.10 5.74
N ALA A 79 -3.41 -7.32 5.26
CA ALA A 79 -4.28 -8.46 5.51
C ALA A 79 -4.38 -8.78 7.01
N PHE A 80 -3.27 -8.73 7.73
CA PHE A 80 -3.27 -8.83 9.19
C PHE A 80 -4.03 -7.70 9.85
N LEU A 81 -3.85 -6.46 9.39
CA LEU A 81 -4.52 -5.30 9.95
C LEU A 81 -6.04 -5.40 9.75
N ARG A 82 -6.53 -5.92 8.61
CA ARG A 82 -7.95 -6.20 8.38
C ARG A 82 -8.54 -7.09 9.48
N GLU A 83 -7.87 -8.20 9.80
CA GLU A 83 -8.28 -9.07 10.91
C GLU A 83 -8.11 -8.41 12.28
N TYR A 84 -7.06 -7.59 12.45
CA TYR A 84 -6.81 -6.86 13.68
C TYR A 84 -7.93 -5.87 13.99
N VAL A 85 -8.28 -5.01 13.04
CA VAL A 85 -9.33 -3.99 13.23
C VAL A 85 -10.73 -4.62 13.23
N GLY A 86 -10.93 -5.71 12.48
CA GLY A 86 -12.17 -6.48 12.47
C GLY A 86 -12.58 -7.02 13.85
N ARG A 87 -11.63 -7.27 14.75
CA ARG A 87 -11.90 -7.63 16.16
C ARG A 87 -12.66 -6.54 16.94
N PHE A 88 -12.61 -5.30 16.47
CA PHE A 88 -13.37 -4.17 17.02
C PHE A 88 -14.64 -3.87 16.21
N GLY A 89 -15.02 -4.73 15.25
CA GLY A 89 -16.14 -4.49 14.34
C GLY A 89 -15.85 -3.50 13.21
N LEU A 90 -14.58 -3.12 13.02
CA LEU A 90 -14.15 -2.12 12.04
C LEU A 90 -13.69 -2.81 10.75
N TRP A 91 -14.64 -3.10 9.85
CA TRP A 91 -14.36 -3.88 8.63
C TRP A 91 -14.05 -3.03 7.40
N ASP A 92 -14.34 -1.73 7.43
CA ASP A 92 -14.09 -0.84 6.31
C ASP A 92 -12.58 -0.65 6.07
N THR A 93 -12.18 -0.61 4.79
CA THR A 93 -10.78 -0.44 4.36
C THR A 93 -10.10 0.79 4.96
N TYR A 94 -10.86 1.87 5.21
CA TYR A 94 -10.34 3.08 5.85
C TYR A 94 -9.73 2.80 7.22
N TRP A 95 -10.27 1.86 8.00
CA TRP A 95 -9.71 1.48 9.31
C TRP A 95 -8.44 0.67 9.19
N VAL A 96 -8.31 -0.14 8.14
CA VAL A 96 -7.09 -0.90 7.84
C VAL A 96 -5.95 0.06 7.49
N LEU A 97 -6.20 1.00 6.58
CA LEU A 97 -5.24 2.04 6.20
C LEU A 97 -4.90 2.98 7.36
N LEU A 98 -5.90 3.34 8.18
CA LEU A 98 -5.66 4.10 9.38
C LEU A 98 -4.75 3.34 10.36
N ALA A 99 -4.98 2.05 10.57
CA ALA A 99 -4.14 1.23 11.44
C ALA A 99 -2.72 1.07 10.87
N TYR A 100 -2.56 1.06 9.54
CA TYR A 100 -1.26 1.05 8.88
C TYR A 100 -0.48 2.34 9.19
N ASN A 101 -1.09 3.50 8.94
CA ASN A 101 -0.44 4.80 9.05
C ASN A 101 -0.32 5.32 10.49
N TRP A 102 -1.38 5.16 11.30
CA TRP A 102 -1.43 5.64 12.67
C TRP A 102 -1.02 4.58 13.70
N GLY A 103 -0.89 3.32 13.28
CA GLY A 103 -0.46 2.21 14.11
C GLY A 103 -1.63 1.48 14.80
N PRO A 104 -1.63 0.13 14.82
CA PRO A 104 -2.72 -0.68 15.40
C PRO A 104 -2.87 -0.48 16.91
N GLY A 105 -1.81 -0.07 17.60
CA GLY A 105 -1.85 0.27 19.03
C GLY A 105 -2.69 1.51 19.32
N ASN A 106 -2.66 2.52 18.44
CA ASN A 106 -3.46 3.73 18.60
C ASN A 106 -4.94 3.45 18.31
N VAL A 107 -5.25 2.65 17.29
CA VAL A 107 -6.62 2.20 17.02
C VAL A 107 -7.18 1.43 18.21
N ARG A 108 -6.41 0.52 18.82
CA ARG A 108 -6.84 -0.18 20.03
C ARG A 108 -7.15 0.77 21.18
N ARG A 109 -6.26 1.72 21.48
CA ARG A 109 -6.49 2.71 22.55
C ARG A 109 -7.73 3.58 22.28
N LEU A 110 -7.96 3.94 21.03
CA LEU A 110 -9.16 4.66 20.63
C LEU A 110 -10.41 3.84 20.95
N MET A 111 -10.43 2.56 20.59
CA MET A 111 -11.56 1.66 20.87
C MET A 111 -11.75 1.40 22.37
N GLU A 112 -10.66 1.23 23.14
CA GLU A 112 -10.70 1.09 24.60
C GLU A 112 -11.30 2.34 25.29
N ALA A 113 -11.18 3.51 24.67
CA ALA A 113 -11.75 4.76 25.13
C ALA A 113 -13.17 5.04 24.58
N ASN A 114 -13.80 4.08 23.89
CA ASN A 114 -15.07 4.26 23.16
C ASN A 114 -15.04 5.44 22.17
N GLY A 115 -13.87 5.75 21.60
CA GLY A 115 -13.71 6.77 20.57
C GLY A 115 -14.18 6.29 19.21
N GLY A 116 -14.41 7.23 18.30
CA GLY A 116 -14.84 6.98 16.93
C GLY A 116 -13.94 7.64 15.90
N TRP A 117 -14.37 7.57 14.64
CA TRP A 117 -13.63 8.14 13.51
C TRP A 117 -13.27 9.61 13.72
N LEU A 118 -14.18 10.44 14.21
CA LEU A 118 -13.95 11.88 14.36
C LEU A 118 -12.93 12.25 15.45
N ASP A 119 -12.61 11.33 16.37
CA ASP A 119 -11.58 11.52 17.39
C ASP A 119 -10.16 11.23 16.86
N VAL A 120 -10.06 10.65 15.66
CA VAL A 120 -8.79 10.41 14.97
C VAL A 120 -8.26 11.75 14.41
N PRO A 121 -6.96 12.07 14.56
CA PRO A 121 -6.37 13.26 13.98
C PRO A 121 -6.67 13.36 12.47
N ALA A 122 -7.06 14.56 12.01
CA ALA A 122 -7.54 14.77 10.64
C ALA A 122 -6.56 14.22 9.59
N SER A 123 -5.26 14.50 9.72
CA SER A 123 -4.24 14.03 8.78
C SER A 123 -4.17 12.50 8.62
N ARG A 124 -4.56 11.75 9.66
CA ARG A 124 -4.57 10.28 9.64
C ARG A 124 -5.84 9.75 8.96
N ARG A 125 -6.96 10.46 9.14
CA ARG A 125 -8.20 10.21 8.40
C ARG A 125 -8.02 10.52 6.92
N ASP A 126 -7.41 11.67 6.61
CA ASP A 126 -7.19 12.14 5.25
C ASP A 126 -6.34 11.14 4.46
N TYR A 127 -5.28 10.58 5.06
CA TYR A 127 -4.48 9.50 4.48
C TYR A 127 -5.34 8.30 4.04
N ALA A 128 -6.19 7.79 4.93
CA ALA A 128 -7.00 6.61 4.62
C ALA A 128 -8.09 6.93 3.59
N VAL A 129 -8.71 8.11 3.71
CA VAL A 129 -9.79 8.54 2.80
C VAL A 129 -9.27 8.80 1.40
N SER A 130 -8.13 9.48 1.26
CA SER A 130 -7.57 9.77 -0.05
C SER A 130 -7.26 8.49 -0.81
N ILE A 131 -6.60 7.51 -0.19
CA ILE A 131 -6.23 6.25 -0.85
C ILE A 131 -7.45 5.49 -1.34
N VAL A 132 -8.51 5.35 -0.53
CA VAL A 132 -9.72 4.61 -0.95
C VAL A 132 -10.45 5.37 -2.06
N LEU A 133 -10.65 6.68 -1.92
CA LEU A 133 -11.31 7.48 -2.96
C LEU A 133 -10.55 7.41 -4.28
N GLN A 134 -9.22 7.43 -4.22
CA GLN A 134 -8.38 7.34 -5.40
C GLN A 134 -8.46 5.95 -6.05
N ALA A 135 -8.45 4.88 -5.24
CA ALA A 135 -8.60 3.51 -5.73
C ALA A 135 -10.00 3.24 -6.34
N ASP A 136 -11.05 3.78 -5.73
CA ASP A 136 -12.43 3.67 -6.25
C ASP A 136 -12.59 4.46 -7.56
N LEU A 137 -12.03 5.66 -7.62
CA LEU A 137 -12.04 6.49 -8.83
C LEU A 137 -11.29 5.79 -9.97
N HIS A 138 -10.15 5.16 -9.68
CA HIS A 138 -9.45 4.27 -10.60
C HIS A 138 -10.36 3.17 -11.16
N GLY A 139 -11.11 2.49 -10.28
CA GLY A 139 -12.03 1.43 -10.69
C GLY A 139 -13.16 1.94 -11.58
N LEU A 140 -13.71 3.11 -11.28
CA LEU A 140 -14.75 3.73 -12.10
C LEU A 140 -14.22 4.11 -13.48
N VAL A 141 -13.06 4.78 -13.57
CA VAL A 141 -12.47 5.21 -14.84
C VAL A 141 -12.20 4.03 -15.78
N GLN A 142 -11.73 2.89 -15.25
CA GLN A 142 -11.50 1.67 -16.03
C GLN A 142 -12.77 1.07 -16.67
N THR A 143 -13.96 1.41 -16.16
CA THR A 143 -15.24 0.89 -16.65
C THR A 143 -15.97 1.87 -17.59
N MET A 144 -15.46 3.09 -17.76
CA MET A 144 -16.11 4.11 -18.59
C MET A 144 -15.77 3.91 -20.08
N PRO A 145 -16.72 4.17 -21.01
CA PRO A 145 -16.44 4.23 -22.44
C PRO A 145 -15.42 5.34 -22.76
N ASP A 146 -14.55 5.11 -23.74
CA ASP A 146 -13.44 6.01 -24.13
C ASP A 146 -13.85 7.47 -24.38
N GLY A 147 -15.11 7.71 -24.79
CA GLY A 147 -15.64 9.07 -25.04
C GLY A 147 -16.15 9.83 -23.82
N VAL A 148 -16.22 9.20 -22.63
CA VAL A 148 -16.76 9.78 -21.38
C VAL A 148 -15.66 10.09 -20.37
N THR A 149 -14.47 9.51 -20.53
CA THR A 149 -13.33 9.69 -19.63
C THR A 149 -12.73 11.11 -19.70
N ALA A 150 -12.74 11.74 -20.88
CA ALA A 150 -12.15 13.07 -21.12
C ALA A 150 -12.68 14.20 -20.19
N PRO A 151 -14.00 14.42 -20.01
CA PRO A 151 -14.49 15.47 -19.11
C PRO A 151 -14.28 15.17 -17.61
N VAL A 152 -14.15 13.90 -17.21
CA VAL A 152 -13.78 13.51 -15.83
C VAL A 152 -12.29 13.77 -15.58
N ARG A 153 -11.44 13.64 -16.60
CA ARG A 153 -10.02 14.05 -16.55
C ARG A 153 -9.84 15.55 -16.36
N GLU A 154 -10.76 16.37 -16.87
CA GLU A 154 -10.70 17.84 -16.78
C GLU A 154 -11.39 18.44 -15.54
N MET A 155 -12.22 17.66 -14.83
CA MET A 155 -12.87 18.13 -13.60
C MET A 155 -11.81 18.24 -12.51
N LYS A 156 -11.39 19.48 -12.19
CA LYS A 156 -10.34 19.87 -11.23
C LYS A 156 -10.56 19.32 -9.80
N VAL A 157 -10.43 18.01 -9.62
CA VAL A 157 -9.98 17.37 -8.37
C VAL A 157 -8.46 17.40 -8.45
N SER A 158 -7.92 18.62 -8.28
CA SER A 158 -6.52 19.03 -8.44
C SER A 158 -5.72 18.29 -9.53
N VAL A 159 -5.98 18.69 -10.79
CA VAL A 159 -5.03 18.89 -11.89
C VAL A 159 -3.86 17.87 -11.97
N ASP A 160 -3.87 16.98 -12.98
CA ASP A 160 -2.84 15.96 -13.35
C ASP A 160 -3.10 14.49 -12.96
N TYR A 161 -4.33 14.12 -12.63
CA TYR A 161 -4.59 12.90 -11.88
C TYR A 161 -4.30 11.56 -12.61
N TYR A 162 -4.40 11.46 -13.95
CA TYR A 162 -4.21 10.18 -14.66
C TYR A 162 -3.48 10.20 -16.01
N ASP A 163 -3.20 11.35 -16.62
CA ASP A 163 -2.40 11.36 -17.87
C ASP A 163 -0.93 10.93 -17.64
N TYR A 164 -0.53 10.75 -16.36
CA TYR A 164 0.78 10.39 -15.84
C TYR A 164 0.88 8.91 -15.35
N LEU A 165 -0.22 8.31 -14.88
CA LEU A 165 -0.24 6.90 -14.50
C LEU A 165 -0.15 5.96 -15.73
N ASP A 166 -0.59 6.46 -16.90
CA ASP A 166 -0.51 5.81 -18.21
C ASP A 166 0.90 5.78 -18.85
N ASP A 167 1.86 6.64 -18.46
CA ASP A 167 3.28 6.49 -18.87
C ASP A 167 4.08 5.61 -17.88
N LEU A 168 3.74 5.66 -16.59
CA LEU A 168 4.54 5.19 -15.45
C LEU A 168 4.48 3.67 -15.22
N LEU A 169 3.33 3.05 -15.51
CA LEU A 169 3.19 1.59 -15.58
C LEU A 169 3.68 1.03 -16.94
N ALA A 170 3.86 1.89 -17.96
CA ALA A 170 4.00 1.49 -19.37
C ALA A 170 5.43 1.30 -19.92
N SER A 171 6.53 1.57 -19.20
CA SER A 171 7.90 1.32 -19.74
C SER A 171 8.63 0.06 -19.23
N ALA A 172 7.97 -0.85 -18.52
CA ALA A 172 8.42 -2.25 -18.40
C ALA A 172 9.89 -2.46 -17.93
N ILE A 173 10.29 -1.82 -16.82
CA ILE A 173 11.50 -2.26 -16.13
C ILE A 173 11.19 -3.62 -15.49
N PRO A 174 11.88 -4.71 -15.86
CA PRO A 174 11.72 -5.96 -15.14
C PRO A 174 12.15 -5.75 -13.69
N VAL A 175 11.25 -5.94 -12.74
CA VAL A 175 11.67 -6.31 -11.38
C VAL A 175 12.44 -7.61 -11.54
N THR A 176 13.76 -7.55 -11.37
CA THR A 176 14.60 -8.75 -11.32
C THR A 176 14.44 -9.27 -9.89
N PRO A 177 13.83 -10.44 -9.69
CA PRO A 177 13.78 -11.03 -8.35
C PRO A 177 15.23 -11.25 -7.92
N THR A 178 15.69 -10.56 -6.89
CA THR A 178 17.00 -10.87 -6.32
C THR A 178 16.90 -12.29 -5.77
N THR A 179 17.56 -13.23 -6.43
CA THR A 179 17.65 -14.60 -5.92
C THR A 179 18.32 -14.52 -4.55
N PRO A 180 17.73 -15.07 -3.47
CA PRO A 180 18.35 -15.04 -2.16
C PRO A 180 19.76 -15.62 -2.28
N ARG A 181 20.78 -14.78 -2.02
CA ARG A 181 22.16 -15.24 -1.97
C ARG A 181 22.22 -16.32 -0.90
N SER A 182 22.36 -17.57 -1.33
CA SER A 182 22.51 -18.70 -0.41
C SER A 182 23.60 -18.36 0.60
N VAL A 183 23.18 -18.18 1.85
CA VAL A 183 24.11 -18.11 2.97
C VAL A 183 24.73 -19.49 3.06
N ARG A 184 25.90 -19.66 2.44
CA ARG A 184 26.74 -20.83 2.66
C ARG A 184 27.06 -20.83 4.14
N ARG A 185 26.39 -21.69 4.90
CA ARG A 185 26.85 -22.12 6.22
C ARG A 185 28.27 -22.65 6.03
N ARG A 186 29.27 -21.90 6.51
CA ARG A 186 30.57 -22.49 6.78
C ARG A 186 30.38 -23.35 8.01
N ALA A 187 30.42 -24.67 7.79
CA ALA A 187 30.85 -25.58 8.83
C ALA A 187 32.29 -25.23 9.19
N ASN A 188 32.53 -24.99 10.47
CA ASN A 188 33.73 -25.36 11.23
C ASN A 188 33.43 -25.12 12.71
#